data_AF-A0A6N8IGI7-F1
#
_entry.id   AF-A0A6N8IGI7-F1
#
_cell.length_a   1.000
_cell.length_b   1.000
_cell.length_c   1.000
_cell.angle_alpha   90.00
_cell.angle_beta   90.00
_cell.angle_gamma   90.00
#
_symmetry.space_group_name_H-M   'P 1'
#
loop_
_entity.id
_entity.type
_entity.pdbx_description
1 polymer ?
#
loop_
_entity_poly.entity_id
_entity_poly.type
_entity_poly.pdbx_seq_one_letter_code
_entity_poly.pdbx_strand_id
1 'polypeptide(L)' 'MKDYSSREVIKLLKADGWYEVGTVGSHHQFKHPTKPGRTTVKHPTKSIPRKTLDSIERQSGLLFR' A
#
# COMPACT_ATOMS: atom_id res chain seq x y z
N MET A 1 4.56 17.20 -6.88
CA MET A 1 4.16 16.02 -6.07
C MET A 1 4.59 14.78 -6.83
N LYS A 2 5.20 13.81 -6.15
CA LYS A 2 5.66 12.58 -6.82
C LYS A 2 4.46 11.65 -7.02
N ASP A 3 4.26 11.21 -8.25
CA ASP A 3 3.31 10.13 -8.53
C ASP A 3 3.91 8.80 -8.07
N TYR A 4 3.21 8.09 -7.20
CA TYR A 4 3.62 6.75 -6.77
C TYR A 4 2.88 5.69 -7.58
N SER A 5 3.64 4.80 -8.20
CA SER A 5 3.09 3.62 -8.84
C SER A 5 2.70 2.56 -7.81
N SER A 6 1.78 1.66 -8.18
CA SER A 6 1.45 0.51 -7.32
C SER A 6 2.66 -0.33 -6.93
N ARG A 7 3.64 -0.46 -7.83
CA ARG A 7 4.89 -1.19 -7.56
C ARG A 7 5.73 -0.52 -6.49
N GLU A 8 5.85 0.81 -6.52
CA GLU A 8 6.61 1.56 -5.52
C GLU A 8 5.96 1.47 -4.14
N VAL A 9 4.63 1.65 -4.07
CA VAL A 9 3.90 1.54 -2.80
C VAL A 9 4.02 0.14 -2.21
N ILE A 10 3.85 -0.91 -3.03
CA ILE A 10 4.01 -2.30 -2.58
C ILE A 10 5.44 -2.56 -2.11
N LYS A 11 6.46 -2.02 -2.80
CA LYS A 11 7.86 -2.17 -2.39
C LYS A 11 8.12 -1.51 -1.03
N LEU A 12 7.58 -0.31 -0.81
CA LEU A 12 7.72 0.40 0.47
C LEU A 12 6.99 -0.32 1.60
N LEU A 13 5.77 -0.81 1.35
CA LEU A 13 5.03 -1.65 2.30
C LEU A 13 5.83 -2.90 2.68
N LYS A 14 6.35 -3.63 1.69
CA LYS A 14 7.17 -4.83 1.94
C LYS A 14 8.45 -4.52 2.72
N ALA A 15 9.12 -3.40 2.41
CA ALA A 15 10.32 -2.97 3.12
C ALA A 15 10.05 -2.60 4.59
N ASP A 16 8.86 -2.07 4.89
CA ASP A 16 8.41 -1.78 6.26
C ASP A 16 8.00 -3.04 7.04
N GLY A 17 7.87 -4.19 6.38
CA GLY A 17 7.49 -5.46 7.01
C GLY A 17 6.04 -5.88 6.74
N TRP A 18 5.33 -5.18 5.86
CA TRP A 18 4.01 -5.62 5.41
C TRP A 18 4.15 -6.79 4.44
N TYR A 19 3.35 -7.83 4.66
CA TYR A 19 3.28 -8.99 3.80
C TYR A 19 1.90 -9.10 3.16
N GLU A 20 1.87 -9.61 1.94
CA GLU A 20 0.64 -9.83 1.21
C GLU A 20 -0.10 -11.04 1.78
N VAL A 21 -1.38 -10.88 2.09
CA VAL A 21 -2.22 -11.93 2.69
C VAL A 21 -3.21 -12.54 1.72
N GLY A 22 -3.42 -11.89 0.59
CA GLY A 22 -4.35 -12.34 -0.43
C GLY A 22 -4.67 -11.25 -1.42
N THR A 23 -5.21 -11.69 -2.54
CA THR A 23 -5.56 -10.82 -3.66
C THR A 23 -6.97 -11.15 -4.12
N VAL A 24 -7.80 -10.13 -4.30
CA VAL A 24 -9.13 -10.29 -4.91
C VAL A 24 -9.19 -9.39 -6.14
N GLY A 25 -9.08 -10.01 -7.32
CA GLY A 25 -8.95 -9.29 -8.58
C GLY A 25 -7.71 -8.39 -8.58
N SER A 26 -7.91 -7.09 -8.78
CA SER A 26 -6.81 -6.10 -8.74
C SER A 26 -6.50 -5.55 -7.33
N HIS A 27 -7.12 -6.08 -6.28
CA HIS A 27 -6.95 -5.56 -4.91
C HIS A 27 -6.04 -6.49 -4.11
N HIS A 28 -4.82 -6.04 -3.87
CA HIS A 28 -3.82 -6.75 -3.09
C HIS A 28 -3.93 -6.30 -1.63
N GLN A 29 -4.12 -7.26 -0.73
CA GLN A 29 -4.28 -7.00 0.69
C GLN A 29 -2.98 -7.29 1.44
N PHE A 30 -2.59 -6.37 2.32
CA PHE A 30 -1.37 -6.44 3.10
C PHE A 30 -1.67 -6.39 4.60
N LYS A 31 -0.94 -7.17 5.39
CA LYS A 31 -0.92 -7.09 6.86
C LYS A 31 0.49 -6.85 7.36
N HIS A 32 0.57 -6.28 8.56
CA HIS A 32 1.80 -6.19 9.32
C HIS A 32 1.74 -7.15 10.52
N PRO A 33 2.83 -7.80 10.92
CA PRO A 33 2.83 -8.68 12.10
C PRO A 33 2.61 -7.92 13.41
N THR A 34 3.07 -6.67 13.50
CA THR A 34 3.01 -5.87 14.73
C THR A 34 2.07 -4.65 14.66
N LYS A 35 1.76 -4.14 13.46
CA LYS A 35 0.91 -2.95 13.30
C LYS A 35 -0.53 -3.42 13.10
N PRO A 36 -1.50 -2.88 13.85
CA PRO A 36 -2.89 -3.27 13.71
C PRO A 36 -3.45 -2.77 12.38
N GLY A 37 -4.31 -3.58 11.77
CA GLY A 37 -5.04 -3.22 10.55
C GLY A 37 -4.63 -4.01 9.31
N ARG A 38 -5.13 -3.55 8.17
CA ARG A 38 -4.89 -4.14 6.85
C ARG A 38 -4.90 -3.03 5.83
N THR A 39 -3.94 -3.05 4.92
CA THR A 39 -3.84 -2.08 3.83
C THR A 39 -4.19 -2.74 2.52
N THR A 40 -4.96 -2.07 1.67
CA THR A 40 -5.31 -2.60 0.35
C THR A 40 -4.72 -1.70 -0.73
N VAL A 41 -3.97 -2.30 -1.66
CA VAL A 41 -3.37 -1.60 -2.79
C VAL A 41 -3.97 -2.13 -4.08
N LYS A 42 -4.47 -1.23 -4.92
CA LYS A 42 -4.90 -1.60 -6.27
C LYS A 42 -3.67 -1.83 -7.14
N HIS A 43 -3.52 -3.03 -7.67
CA HIS A 43 -2.45 -3.39 -8.60
C HIS A 43 -3.00 -4.30 -9.72
N PRO A 44 -2.60 -4.09 -10.99
CA PRO A 44 -1.65 -3.09 -11.47
C PRO A 44 -2.27 -1.69 -11.68
N THR A 45 -1.58 -0.64 -11.22
CA THR A 45 -1.86 0.75 -11.63
C THR A 45 -0.57 1.56 -11.75
N LYS A 46 -0.54 2.49 -12.73
CA LYS A 46 0.62 3.34 -13.05
C LYS A 46 0.78 4.50 -12.07
N SER A 47 -0.33 5.12 -11.65
CA SER A 47 -0.37 6.13 -10.60
C SER A 47 -1.51 5.79 -9.64
N ILE A 48 -1.23 5.93 -8.34
CA ILE A 48 -2.21 5.81 -7.28
C ILE A 48 -2.70 7.22 -6.93
N PRO A 49 -4.02 7.49 -6.95
CA PRO A 49 -4.56 8.78 -6.57
C PRO A 49 -4.11 9.18 -5.16
N ARG A 50 -3.85 10.47 -4.94
CA ARG A 50 -3.38 10.98 -3.64
C ARG A 50 -4.25 10.54 -2.47
N LYS A 51 -5.58 10.60 -2.61
CA LYS A 51 -6.52 10.13 -1.57
C LYS A 51 -6.31 8.66 -1.17
N THR A 52 -5.92 7.82 -2.12
CA THR A 52 -5.60 6.41 -1.86
C THR A 52 -4.26 6.29 -1.15
N LEU A 53 -3.25 7.09 -1.53
CA LEU A 53 -2.00 7.16 -0.78
C LEU A 53 -2.24 7.60 0.65
N ASP A 54 -2.98 8.69 0.90
CA ASP A 54 -3.27 9.19 2.25
C ASP A 54 -3.99 8.12 3.11
N SER A 55 -4.88 7.33 2.51
CA SER A 55 -5.53 6.20 3.19
C SER A 55 -4.52 5.09 3.55
N ILE A 56 -3.61 4.78 2.64
CA ILE A 56 -2.52 3.81 2.84
C ILE A 56 -1.56 4.33 3.92
N GLU A 57 -1.19 5.62 3.91
CA GLU A 57 -0.36 6.25 4.95
C GLU A 57 -1.00 6.09 6.33
N ARG A 58 -2.28 6.44 6.45
CA ARG A 58 -3.02 6.34 7.71
C ARG A 58 -3.10 4.91 8.24
N GLN A 59 -3.18 3.91 7.35
CA GLN A 59 -3.24 2.50 7.74
C GLN A 59 -1.86 1.89 8.02
N SER A 60 -0.84 2.28 7.24
CA SER A 60 0.50 1.67 7.31
C SER A 60 1.49 2.41 8.21
N GLY A 61 1.20 3.68 8.51
CA GLY A 61 2.12 4.60 9.17
C GLY A 61 3.26 5.08 8.26
N LEU A 62 3.24 4.75 6.96
CA LEU A 62 4.20 5.24 5.99
C LEU A 62 3.85 6.64 5.51
N LEU A 63 4.84 7.36 4.99
CA LEU A 63 4.68 8.70 4.40
C LEU A 63 5.13 8.67 2.94
N PHE A 64 4.21 8.98 2.03
CA PHE A 64 4.38 9.15 0.59
C PHE A 64 4.26 10.65 0.24
N ARG A 65 5.39 11.37 0.24
CA ARG A 65 5.45 12.81 -0.07
C ARG A 65 5.73 13.09 -1.55
#